data_AF-W8SNB7-F1
#
_entry.id   AF-W8SNB7-F1
#
_cell.length_a   1.000
_cell.length_b   1.000
_cell.length_c   1.000
_cell.angle_alpha   90.00
_cell.angle_beta   90.00
_cell.angle_gamma   90.00
#
_symmetry.space_group_name_H-M   'P 1'
#
loop_
_entity.id
_entity.type
_entity.pdbx_description
1 polymer ?
#
loop_
_entity_poly.entity_id
_entity_poly.type
_entity_poly.pdbx_seq_one_letter_code
_entity_poly.pdbx_strand_id
1 'polypeptide(L)'
;MMAGCAVGCMAGAPAAIAQDHAYQLSTQRHVITISCYRGPWEDVIWDRPNPVFTDSLVSAGYTFPEAHAIAERVCRDPATVNRPNGMVNVMTRILSETPPRRR
;
A
#
# COMPACT_ATOMS: atom_id res chain seq x y z
N MET A 1 14.83 66.03 49.40
CA MET A 1 14.83 65.91 47.92
C MET A 1 15.90 64.88 47.59
N MET A 2 15.67 63.72 46.96
CA MET A 2 14.71 63.30 45.93
C MET A 2 14.26 61.84 46.14
N ALA A 3 13.00 61.55 45.83
CA ALA A 3 12.48 60.21 45.58
C ALA A 3 12.40 60.01 44.05
N GLY A 4 12.81 58.84 43.54
CA GLY A 4 12.75 58.50 42.11
C GLY A 4 12.17 57.10 41.91
N CYS A 5 10.94 57.03 41.40
CA CYS A 5 10.24 55.81 41.01
C CYS A 5 10.84 55.20 39.74
N ALA A 6 11.17 53.91 39.78
CA ALA A 6 11.49 53.14 38.58
C ALA A 6 10.20 52.52 38.00
N VAL A 7 9.83 52.95 36.79
CA VAL A 7 8.71 52.42 36.00
C VAL A 7 9.18 51.13 35.31
N GLY A 8 8.42 50.05 35.53
CA GLY A 8 8.65 48.74 34.91
C GLY A 8 8.16 48.67 33.47
N CYS A 9 8.92 47.99 32.61
CA CYS A 9 8.49 47.59 31.28
C CYS A 9 8.21 46.08 31.28
N MET A 10 6.95 45.67 31.38
CA MET A 10 6.55 44.30 31.06
C MET A 10 6.49 44.15 29.54
N ALA A 11 7.54 43.56 28.96
CA ALA A 11 7.53 43.13 27.57
C ALA A 11 6.60 41.91 27.43
N GLY A 12 5.42 42.11 26.83
CA GLY A 12 4.55 41.01 26.43
C GLY A 12 5.19 40.19 25.32
N ALA A 13 5.38 38.90 25.54
CA ALA A 13 5.86 37.98 24.52
C ALA A 13 4.76 37.78 23.43
N PRO A 14 5.12 37.75 22.14
CA PRO A 14 4.15 37.42 21.10
C PRO A 14 3.66 35.98 21.25
N ALA A 15 2.37 35.76 21.05
CA ALA A 15 1.80 34.43 21.04
C ALA A 15 2.35 33.62 19.85
N ALA A 16 2.87 32.42 20.12
CA ALA A 16 3.26 31.49 19.07
C ALA A 16 1.99 30.95 18.37
N ILE A 17 1.88 31.17 17.06
CA ILE A 17 0.82 30.56 16.24
C ILE A 17 1.33 29.21 15.76
N ALA A 18 0.67 28.14 16.17
CA ALA A 18 0.88 26.81 15.58
C ALA A 18 0.20 26.79 14.20
N GLN A 19 0.99 26.48 13.16
CA GLN A 19 0.46 26.28 11.81
C GLN A 19 -0.07 24.85 11.73
N ASP A 20 -1.39 24.70 11.75
CA ASP A 20 -2.04 23.41 11.47
C ASP A 20 -1.82 23.02 10.01
N HIS A 21 -0.89 22.09 9.79
CA HIS A 21 -0.74 21.44 8.49
C HIS A 21 -1.83 20.37 8.36
N ALA A 22 -2.92 20.70 7.67
CA ALA A 22 -3.94 19.72 7.31
C ALA A 22 -3.34 18.67 6.36
N TYR A 23 -3.11 17.45 6.87
CA TYR A 23 -2.67 16.33 6.04
C TYR A 23 -3.87 15.78 5.25
N GLN A 24 -3.87 15.98 3.94
CA GLN A 24 -4.86 15.35 3.05
C GLN A 24 -4.39 13.93 2.69
N LEU A 25 -5.02 12.92 3.30
CA LEU A 25 -4.90 11.53 2.88
C LEU A 25 -5.64 11.33 1.56
N SER A 26 -4.92 11.43 0.43
CA SER A 26 -5.43 10.89 -0.84
C SER A 26 -5.41 9.37 -0.78
N THR A 27 -6.58 8.73 -0.76
CA THR A 27 -6.73 7.28 -0.94
C THR A 27 -6.75 6.96 -2.43
N GLN A 28 -5.62 6.53 -2.97
CA GLN A 28 -5.55 6.00 -4.33
C GLN A 28 -6.20 4.62 -4.36
N ARG A 29 -7.23 4.44 -5.20
CA ARG A 29 -7.88 3.13 -5.39
C ARG A 29 -7.21 2.40 -6.54
N HIS A 30 -6.59 1.26 -6.25
CA HIS A 30 -5.99 0.39 -7.26
C HIS A 30 -6.87 -0.85 -7.49
N VAL A 31 -6.95 -1.31 -8.74
CA VAL A 31 -7.66 -2.54 -9.12
C VAL A 31 -6.62 -3.56 -9.54
N ILE A 32 -6.60 -4.71 -8.86
CA ILE A 32 -5.68 -5.82 -9.15
C ILE A 32 -6.48 -6.91 -9.86
N THR A 33 -6.03 -7.29 -11.06
CA THR A 33 -6.71 -8.29 -11.88
C THR A 33 -6.00 -9.63 -11.72
N ILE A 34 -6.57 -10.54 -10.95
CA ILE A 34 -6.01 -11.89 -10.79
C ILE A 34 -6.29 -12.69 -12.06
N SER A 35 -5.23 -13.10 -12.75
CA SER A 35 -5.34 -13.86 -14.00
C SER A 35 -4.23 -14.91 -14.07
N CYS A 36 -4.63 -16.17 -13.90
CA CYS A 36 -3.75 -17.33 -13.95
C CYS A 36 -4.16 -18.22 -15.12
N TYR A 37 -3.19 -18.61 -15.94
CA TYR A 37 -3.37 -19.75 -16.82
C TYR A 37 -3.38 -21.01 -15.96
N ARG A 38 -4.40 -21.85 -16.11
CA ARG A 38 -4.58 -23.12 -15.40
C ARG A 38 -4.51 -24.25 -16.41
N GLY A 39 -3.67 -25.24 -16.13
CA GLY A 39 -3.58 -26.44 -16.94
C GLY A 39 -4.85 -27.32 -16.81
N PRO A 40 -4.98 -28.37 -17.64
CA PRO A 40 -6.11 -29.29 -17.57
C PRO A 40 -6.04 -30.27 -16.39
N TRP A 41 -4.98 -30.24 -15.59
CA TRP A 41 -4.76 -31.13 -14.45
C TRP A 41 -4.95 -30.41 -13.11
N GLU A 42 -5.11 -31.21 -12.06
CA GLU A 42 -5.22 -30.70 -10.68
C GLU A 42 -3.87 -30.34 -10.05
N ASP A 43 -2.77 -30.65 -10.74
CA ASP A 43 -1.41 -30.35 -10.32
C ASP A 43 -0.88 -29.06 -10.96
N VAL A 44 0.00 -28.37 -10.23
CA VAL A 44 0.61 -27.08 -10.63
C VAL A 44 1.77 -27.27 -11.62
N ILE A 45 1.48 -27.87 -12.78
CA ILE A 45 2.50 -28.20 -13.80
C ILE A 45 2.67 -27.05 -14.78
N TRP A 46 1.56 -26.50 -15.28
CA TRP A 46 1.56 -25.45 -16.31
C TRP A 46 1.08 -24.10 -15.82
N ASP A 47 0.73 -24.02 -14.54
CA ASP A 47 0.15 -22.84 -13.94
C ASP A 47 1.14 -21.68 -13.92
N ARG A 48 0.69 -20.55 -14.43
CA ARG A 48 1.51 -19.37 -14.61
C ARG A 48 0.66 -18.10 -14.61
N PRO A 49 1.21 -16.96 -14.18
CA PRO A 49 0.50 -15.69 -14.26
C PRO A 49 0.41 -15.21 -15.70
N ASN A 50 -0.75 -14.66 -16.05
CA ASN A 50 -0.91 -13.89 -17.29
C ASN A 50 -0.31 -12.49 -17.09
N PRO A 51 0.21 -11.84 -18.14
CA PRO A 51 0.86 -10.53 -18.03
C PRO A 51 0.00 -9.47 -17.32
N VAL A 52 -1.30 -9.44 -17.62
CA VAL A 52 -2.26 -8.49 -17.01
C VAL A 52 -2.26 -8.52 -15.48
N PHE A 53 -1.98 -9.68 -14.87
CA PHE A 53 -1.91 -9.78 -13.42
C PHE A 53 -0.69 -9.06 -12.87
N THR A 54 0.49 -9.40 -13.38
CA THR A 54 1.76 -8.74 -13.03
C THR A 54 1.70 -7.24 -13.29
N ASP A 55 1.16 -6.83 -14.45
CA ASP A 55 1.04 -5.41 -14.81
C ASP A 55 0.11 -4.65 -13.87
N SER A 56 -1.00 -5.27 -13.44
CA SER A 56 -1.90 -4.65 -12.46
C SER A 56 -1.23 -4.44 -11.10
N LEU A 57 -0.36 -5.37 -10.67
CA LEU A 57 0.43 -5.23 -9.45
C LEU A 57 1.49 -4.12 -9.58
N VAL A 58 2.19 -4.04 -10.72
CA VAL A 58 3.13 -2.95 -10.98
C VAL A 58 2.41 -1.60 -10.98
N SER A 59 1.22 -1.53 -11.59
CA SER A 59 0.38 -0.32 -11.58
C SER A 59 -0.09 0.09 -10.18
N ALA A 60 -0.21 -0.89 -9.27
CA ALA A 60 -0.56 -0.66 -7.88
C ALA A 60 0.63 -0.15 -7.05
N GLY A 61 1.87 -0.26 -7.54
CA GLY A 61 3.06 0.25 -6.86
C GLY A 61 4.10 -0.81 -6.47
N TYR A 62 3.93 -2.07 -6.85
CA TYR A 62 4.99 -3.08 -6.71
C TYR A 62 6.09 -2.88 -7.75
N THR A 63 7.31 -3.30 -7.43
CA THR A 63 8.35 -3.45 -8.44
C THR A 63 8.05 -4.66 -9.32
N PHE A 64 8.59 -4.71 -10.55
CA PHE A 64 8.35 -5.85 -11.44
C PHE A 64 8.79 -7.20 -10.82
N PRO A 65 9.96 -7.34 -10.16
CA PRO A 65 10.33 -8.59 -9.51
C PRO A 65 9.38 -8.99 -8.38
N GLU A 66 8.91 -8.04 -7.56
CA GLU A 66 7.92 -8.31 -6.50
C GLU A 66 6.57 -8.71 -7.08
N ALA A 67 6.08 -7.96 -8.07
CA ALA A 67 4.82 -8.24 -8.76
C ALA A 67 4.82 -9.63 -9.40
N HIS A 68 5.92 -9.98 -10.09
CA HIS A 68 6.06 -11.28 -10.70
C HIS A 68 6.12 -12.40 -9.65
N ALA A 69 6.86 -12.22 -8.56
CA ALA A 69 6.92 -13.21 -7.48
C ALA A 69 5.57 -13.41 -6.78
N ILE A 70 4.80 -12.34 -6.56
CA ILE A 70 3.44 -12.40 -6.01
C ILE A 70 2.52 -13.15 -6.98
N ALA A 71 2.57 -12.82 -8.26
CA ALA A 71 1.73 -13.43 -9.28
C ALA A 71 2.02 -14.94 -9.42
N GLU A 72 3.30 -15.32 -9.41
CA GLU A 72 3.73 -16.73 -9.36
C GLU A 72 3.22 -17.43 -8.10
N ARG A 73 3.35 -16.82 -6.92
CA ARG A 73 2.86 -17.40 -5.67
C ARG A 73 1.35 -17.65 -5.68
N VAL A 74 0.57 -16.70 -6.19
CA VAL A 74 -0.90 -16.84 -6.28
C VAL A 74 -1.29 -17.88 -7.32
N CYS A 75 -0.68 -17.85 -8.50
CA CYS A 75 -1.03 -18.78 -9.56
C CYS A 75 -0.50 -20.19 -9.31
N ARG A 76 0.61 -20.36 -8.60
CA ARG A 76 1.19 -21.67 -8.34
C ARG A 76 0.82 -22.27 -6.98
N ASP A 77 -0.16 -21.70 -6.28
CA ASP A 77 -0.67 -22.25 -5.03
C ASP A 77 -1.57 -23.48 -5.29
N PRO A 78 -1.14 -24.70 -4.91
CA PRO A 78 -1.93 -25.92 -5.09
C PRO A 78 -3.28 -25.88 -4.35
N ALA A 79 -3.38 -25.13 -3.25
CA ALA A 79 -4.61 -25.04 -2.46
C ALA A 79 -5.74 -24.31 -3.21
N THR A 80 -5.39 -23.55 -4.25
CA THR A 80 -6.32 -22.75 -5.06
C THR A 80 -6.76 -23.44 -6.36
N VAL A 81 -6.19 -24.60 -6.69
CA VAL A 81 -6.61 -25.39 -7.86
C VAL A 81 -8.06 -25.82 -7.67
N ASN A 82 -8.87 -25.68 -8.72
CA ASN A 82 -10.33 -25.90 -8.70
C ASN A 82 -11.11 -25.04 -7.68
N ARG A 83 -10.48 -24.00 -7.10
CA ARG A 83 -11.08 -23.10 -6.11
C ARG A 83 -10.86 -21.64 -6.51
N PRO A 84 -11.70 -21.05 -7.35
CA PRO A 84 -11.49 -19.69 -7.87
C PRO A 84 -11.39 -18.62 -6.76
N ASN A 85 -12.18 -18.77 -5.69
CA ASN A 85 -12.13 -17.87 -4.54
C ASN A 85 -10.84 -18.03 -3.70
N GLY A 86 -10.11 -19.13 -3.84
CA GLY A 86 -8.86 -19.37 -3.12
C GLY A 86 -7.78 -18.35 -3.49
N MET A 87 -7.66 -18.01 -4.78
CA MET A 87 -6.69 -17.03 -5.26
C MET A 87 -6.97 -15.63 -4.71
N VAL A 88 -8.25 -15.25 -4.59
CA VAL A 88 -8.66 -13.97 -3.98
C VAL A 88 -8.24 -13.92 -2.51
N ASN A 89 -8.41 -15.00 -1.76
CA ASN A 89 -8.00 -15.07 -0.36
C ASN A 89 -6.48 -14.95 -0.18
N VAL A 90 -5.71 -15.65 -1.01
CA VAL A 90 -4.24 -15.55 -1.02
C VAL A 90 -3.81 -14.11 -1.36
N MET A 91 -4.41 -13.51 -2.39
CA MET A 91 -4.08 -12.13 -2.78
C MET A 91 -4.46 -11.13 -1.68
N THR A 92 -5.63 -11.28 -1.07
CA THR A 92 -6.08 -10.41 0.03
C THR A 92 -5.12 -10.49 1.22
N ARG A 93 -4.65 -11.70 1.54
CA ARG A 93 -3.61 -11.90 2.56
C ARG A 93 -2.30 -11.20 2.18
N ILE A 94 -1.81 -11.36 0.96
CA ILE A 94 -0.59 -10.69 0.49
C ILE A 94 -0.74 -9.16 0.57
N LEU A 95 -1.89 -8.59 0.20
CA LEU A 95 -2.13 -7.15 0.31
C LEU A 95 -2.09 -6.66 1.76
N SER A 96 -2.53 -7.49 2.71
CA SER A 96 -2.46 -7.16 4.14
C SER A 96 -1.03 -7.26 4.71
N GLU A 97 -0.25 -8.24 4.25
CA GLU A 97 1.11 -8.50 4.74
C GLU A 97 2.16 -7.60 4.05
N THR A 98 1.93 -7.25 2.79
CA THR A 98 2.88 -6.51 1.95
C THR A 98 2.11 -5.52 1.08
N PRO A 99 1.63 -4.40 1.64
CA PRO A 99 0.87 -3.42 0.87
C PRO A 99 1.71 -2.75 -0.23
N PRO A 100 1.09 -2.29 -1.33
CA PRO A 100 1.80 -1.57 -2.38
C PRO A 100 2.41 -0.26 -1.85
N ARG A 101 3.60 0.09 -2.33
CA ARG A 101 4.25 1.36 -1.96
C ARG A 101 3.62 2.50 -2.75
N ARG A 102 3.26 3.59 -2.06
CA ARG A 102 2.86 4.83 -2.73
C ARG A 102 4.06 5.37 -3.51
N ARG A 103 3.88 5.61 -4.81
CA ARG A 103 4.79 6.46 -5.59
C ARG A 103 4.38 7.92 -5.44
#